data_AF-A0A2A7U888-F1
#
_entry.id   AF-A0A2A7U888-F1
#
_cell.length_a   1.000
_cell.length_b   1.000
_cell.length_c   1.000
_cell.angle_alpha   90.00
_cell.angle_beta   90.00
_cell.angle_gamma   90.00
#
_symmetry.space_group_name_H-M   'P 1'
#
loop_
_entity.id
_entity.type
_entity.pdbx_description
1 polymer ?
#
loop_
_entity_poly.entity_id
_entity_poly.type
_entity_poly.pdbx_seq_one_letter_code
_entity_poly.pdbx_strand_id
1 'polypeptide(L)'
;MGAPVPPPSAGSPGPASLPPVDAVEVTALAALYQADRADQSQHNTSALTLIAGAVAYLGLVVTAWKDVKAAAMWPVLLPVPLWMVAAFHVLIMGAVLTRNQSIRILEVRLHSATKLPMLGVASHELGGARARQVMDLDRQPILLKVQTLVTYMGIGCVLFGFTAYAVWNTWHHHGWDAQVRIAAGAYSTASALVLAAWIRILLYLEEPLPAWAQLP
;
A
#
# COMPACT_ATOMS: atom_id res chain seq x y z
N MET A 1 -40.67 -23.41 55.47
CA MET A 1 -40.80 -22.21 54.61
C MET A 1 -39.42 -21.92 54.05
N GLY A 2 -39.19 -22.30 52.80
CA GLY A 2 -37.91 -22.11 52.12
C GLY A 2 -37.77 -20.68 51.61
N ALA A 3 -36.58 -20.11 51.71
CA ALA A 3 -36.21 -18.96 50.91
C ALA A 3 -35.79 -19.47 49.52
N PRO A 4 -36.36 -18.95 48.42
CA PRO A 4 -35.92 -19.30 47.08
C PRO A 4 -34.48 -18.79 46.86
N VAL A 5 -33.62 -19.66 46.34
CA VAL A 5 -32.30 -19.27 45.83
C VAL A 5 -32.53 -18.32 44.65
N PRO A 6 -31.92 -17.13 44.64
CA PRO A 6 -32.07 -16.20 43.52
C PRO A 6 -31.54 -16.86 42.23
N PRO A 7 -32.19 -16.63 41.08
CA PRO A 7 -31.70 -17.12 39.80
C PRO A 7 -30.29 -16.58 39.52
N PRO A 8 -29.43 -17.33 38.80
CA PRO A 8 -28.14 -16.83 38.37
C PRO A 8 -28.34 -15.51 37.62
N SER A 9 -27.67 -14.47 38.10
CA SER A 9 -27.69 -13.14 37.48
C SER A 9 -27.31 -13.25 36.02
N ALA A 10 -28.24 -12.90 35.14
CA ALA A 10 -27.96 -12.62 33.75
C ALA A 10 -26.91 -11.49 33.69
N GLY A 11 -25.81 -11.75 32.97
CA GLY A 11 -24.90 -10.72 32.50
C GLY A 11 -23.85 -10.26 33.50
N SER A 12 -22.74 -11.00 33.59
CA SER A 12 -21.45 -10.31 33.53
C SER A 12 -21.04 -10.28 32.06
N PRO A 13 -20.76 -9.10 31.47
CA PRO A 13 -20.19 -9.05 30.14
C PRO A 13 -18.77 -9.61 30.25
N GLY A 14 -18.64 -10.92 30.05
CA GLY A 14 -17.37 -11.52 29.65
C GLY A 14 -16.87 -10.84 28.36
N PRO A 15 -15.56 -10.89 28.08
CA PRO A 15 -14.96 -10.20 26.94
C PRO A 15 -15.79 -10.54 25.70
N ALA A 16 -16.30 -9.50 25.03
CA ALA A 16 -17.29 -9.58 23.96
C ALA A 16 -17.03 -10.77 23.02
N SER A 17 -17.65 -11.92 23.31
CA SER A 17 -17.55 -13.10 22.48
C SER A 17 -18.31 -12.78 21.21
N LEU A 18 -17.59 -12.75 20.09
CA LEU A 18 -18.19 -12.54 18.78
C LEU A 18 -19.36 -13.53 18.61
N PRO A 19 -20.51 -13.08 18.06
CA PRO A 19 -21.66 -13.96 17.88
C PRO A 19 -21.26 -15.21 17.08
N PRO A 20 -21.84 -16.38 17.38
CA PRO A 20 -21.57 -17.62 16.66
C PRO A 20 -21.82 -17.42 15.17
N VAL A 21 -20.86 -17.83 14.34
CA VAL A 21 -20.91 -17.71 12.89
C VAL A 21 -21.56 -18.98 12.33
N ASP A 22 -22.74 -18.86 11.70
CA ASP A 22 -23.41 -20.00 11.09
C ASP A 22 -22.68 -20.48 9.83
N ALA A 23 -22.91 -21.72 9.39
CA ALA A 23 -22.21 -22.30 8.22
C ALA A 23 -22.37 -21.47 6.92
N VAL A 24 -23.52 -20.81 6.75
CA VAL A 24 -23.78 -19.88 5.64
C VAL A 24 -22.91 -18.62 5.75
N GLU A 25 -22.75 -18.10 6.97
CA GLU A 25 -21.91 -16.94 7.25
C GLU A 25 -20.42 -17.28 7.05
N VAL A 26 -19.95 -18.47 7.45
CA VAL A 26 -18.59 -18.94 7.15
C VAL A 26 -18.33 -18.99 5.65
N THR A 27 -19.30 -19.50 4.88
CA THR A 27 -19.18 -19.58 3.42
C THR A 27 -19.14 -18.19 2.78
N ALA A 28 -19.96 -17.25 3.26
CA ALA A 28 -19.94 -15.86 2.80
C ALA A 28 -18.63 -15.14 3.16
N LEU A 29 -18.13 -15.32 4.37
CA LEU A 29 -16.84 -14.76 4.82
C LEU A 29 -15.67 -15.32 4.02
N ALA A 30 -15.67 -16.63 3.74
CA ALA A 30 -14.66 -17.27 2.90
C ALA A 30 -14.70 -16.72 1.46
N ALA A 31 -15.88 -16.56 0.87
CA ALA A 31 -16.04 -15.98 -0.45
C ALA A 31 -15.52 -14.53 -0.52
N LEU A 32 -15.84 -13.71 0.48
CA LEU A 32 -15.34 -12.34 0.58
C LEU A 32 -13.82 -12.29 0.77
N TYR A 33 -13.26 -13.18 1.58
CA TYR A 33 -11.81 -13.31 1.76
C TYR A 33 -11.10 -13.69 0.45
N GLN A 34 -11.65 -14.63 -0.33
CA GLN A 34 -11.09 -15.00 -1.63
C GLN A 34 -11.16 -13.84 -2.64
N ALA A 35 -12.26 -13.09 -2.66
CA ALA A 35 -12.38 -11.89 -3.49
C ALA A 35 -11.34 -10.82 -3.11
N ASP A 36 -11.13 -10.57 -1.81
CA ASP A 36 -10.12 -9.63 -1.33
C ASP A 36 -8.69 -10.04 -1.71
N ARG A 37 -8.39 -11.34 -1.67
CA ARG A 37 -7.09 -11.88 -2.08
C ARG A 37 -6.87 -11.82 -3.58
N ALA A 38 -7.91 -12.07 -4.39
CA ALA A 38 -7.84 -11.97 -5.85
C ALA A 38 -7.51 -10.54 -6.28
N ASP A 39 -8.21 -9.55 -5.71
CA ASP A 39 -7.95 -8.15 -6.04
C ASP A 39 -6.59 -7.66 -5.52
N GLN A 40 -6.13 -8.13 -4.36
CA GLN A 40 -4.78 -7.84 -3.88
C GLN A 40 -3.72 -8.35 -4.86
N SER A 41 -3.92 -9.56 -5.42
CA SER A 41 -3.03 -10.09 -6.46
C SER A 41 -3.03 -9.21 -7.70
N GLN A 42 -4.19 -8.69 -8.11
CA GLN A 42 -4.32 -7.80 -9.26
C GLN A 42 -3.59 -6.47 -9.05
N HIS A 43 -3.66 -5.90 -7.85
CA HIS A 43 -2.91 -4.69 -7.50
C HIS A 43 -1.39 -4.91 -7.54
N ASN A 44 -0.90 -6.05 -7.05
CA ASN A 44 0.52 -6.39 -7.13
C ASN A 44 1.00 -6.52 -8.58
N THR A 45 0.23 -7.19 -9.44
CA THR A 45 0.53 -7.29 -10.88
C THR A 45 0.55 -5.91 -11.54
N SER A 46 -0.39 -5.04 -11.17
CA SER A 46 -0.47 -3.67 -11.71
C SER A 46 0.73 -2.83 -11.28
N ALA A 47 1.18 -2.97 -10.02
CA ALA A 47 2.38 -2.31 -9.51
C ALA A 47 3.66 -2.77 -10.24
N LEU A 48 3.83 -4.08 -10.45
CA LEU A 48 4.96 -4.63 -11.21
C LEU A 48 4.95 -4.13 -12.67
N THR A 49 3.77 -4.06 -13.28
CA THR A 49 3.60 -3.54 -14.65
C THR A 49 3.98 -2.07 -14.75
N LEU A 50 3.59 -1.25 -13.77
CA LEU A 50 3.98 0.17 -13.70
C LEU A 50 5.49 0.35 -13.58
N ILE A 51 6.16 -0.45 -12.74
CA ILE A 51 7.62 -0.41 -12.59
C ILE A 51 8.29 -0.84 -13.90
N ALA A 52 7.86 -1.94 -14.50
CA ALA A 52 8.40 -2.41 -15.79
C ALA A 52 8.22 -1.37 -16.89
N GLY A 53 7.04 -0.72 -16.96
CA GLY A 53 6.76 0.36 -17.89
C GLY A 53 7.65 1.58 -17.67
N ALA A 54 7.89 1.97 -16.41
CA ALA A 54 8.79 3.08 -16.08
C ALA A 54 10.25 2.79 -16.47
N VAL A 55 10.72 1.56 -16.23
CA VAL A 55 12.07 1.13 -16.62
C VAL A 55 12.21 1.09 -18.14
N ALA A 56 11.23 0.54 -18.85
CA ALA A 56 11.21 0.51 -20.31
C ALA A 56 11.20 1.93 -20.91
N TYR A 57 10.40 2.82 -20.34
CA TYR A 57 10.36 4.23 -20.72
C TYR A 57 11.73 4.91 -20.55
N LEU A 58 12.38 4.72 -19.40
CA LEU A 58 13.72 5.26 -19.16
C LEU A 58 14.75 4.68 -20.16
N GLY A 59 14.68 3.39 -20.45
CA GLY A 59 15.51 2.75 -21.47
C GLY A 59 15.35 3.43 -22.84
N LEU A 60 14.10 3.65 -23.27
CA LEU A 60 13.80 4.35 -24.52
C LEU A 60 14.40 5.78 -24.52
N VAL A 61 14.17 6.55 -23.46
CA VAL A 61 14.68 7.92 -23.36
C VAL A 61 16.21 7.96 -23.40
N VAL A 62 16.89 7.02 -22.73
CA VAL A 62 18.35 6.93 -22.75
C VAL A 62 18.85 6.59 -24.15
N THR A 63 18.21 5.64 -24.85
CA THR A 63 18.61 5.26 -26.21
C THR A 63 18.42 6.38 -27.23
N ALA A 64 17.34 7.15 -27.10
CA ALA A 64 17.02 8.27 -28.00
C ALA A 64 17.53 9.62 -27.46
N TRP A 65 18.40 9.63 -26.44
CA TRP A 65 18.71 10.84 -25.67
C TRP A 65 19.25 11.99 -26.53
N LYS A 66 20.07 11.69 -27.53
CA LYS A 66 20.66 12.70 -28.42
C LYS A 66 19.61 13.48 -29.20
N ASP A 67 18.58 12.79 -29.67
CA ASP A 67 17.52 13.37 -30.48
C ASP A 67 16.50 14.08 -29.58
N VAL A 68 16.13 13.42 -28.47
CA VAL A 68 15.12 13.92 -27.54
C VAL A 68 15.58 15.18 -26.80
N LYS A 69 16.87 15.29 -26.43
CA LYS A 69 17.39 16.51 -25.77
C LYS A 69 17.50 17.71 -26.72
N ALA A 70 17.69 17.45 -28.02
CA ALA A 70 17.84 18.44 -29.07
C ALA A 70 16.49 18.85 -29.68
N ALA A 71 15.44 18.03 -29.47
CA ALA A 71 14.10 18.32 -29.94
C ALA A 71 13.61 19.68 -29.40
N ALA A 72 13.10 20.50 -30.32
CA ALA A 72 12.46 21.78 -29.99
C ALA A 72 11.12 21.60 -29.22
N MET A 73 10.67 20.37 -29.01
CA MET A 73 9.52 20.06 -28.16
C MET A 73 9.93 19.37 -26.86
N TRP A 74 10.07 20.19 -25.82
CA TRP A 74 9.81 19.89 -24.40
C TRP A 74 10.64 18.74 -23.79
N PRO A 75 11.98 18.87 -23.70
CA PRO A 75 12.78 18.03 -22.79
C PRO A 75 12.26 18.10 -21.35
N VAL A 76 11.62 19.21 -21.00
CA VAL A 76 10.96 19.43 -19.71
C VAL A 76 9.76 18.52 -19.44
N LEU A 77 9.16 17.86 -20.45
CA LEU A 77 8.04 16.92 -20.25
C LEU A 77 8.48 15.48 -20.09
N LEU A 78 9.75 15.15 -20.37
CA LEU A 78 10.25 13.79 -20.23
C LEU A 78 10.01 13.19 -18.83
N PRO A 79 10.06 13.97 -17.74
CA PRO A 79 9.76 13.40 -16.43
C PRO A 79 8.26 13.10 -16.21
N VAL A 80 7.34 13.65 -17.00
CA VAL A 80 5.90 13.55 -16.75
C VAL A 80 5.41 12.09 -16.61
N PRO A 81 5.77 11.15 -17.51
CA PRO A 81 5.37 9.75 -17.33
C PRO A 81 5.85 9.15 -16.01
N LEU A 82 7.04 9.50 -15.52
CA LEU A 82 7.55 9.01 -14.24
C LEU A 82 6.75 9.57 -13.06
N TRP A 83 6.36 10.83 -13.12
CA TRP A 83 5.49 11.44 -12.11
C TRP A 83 4.10 10.83 -12.10
N MET A 84 3.55 10.46 -13.27
CA MET A 84 2.30 9.71 -13.36
C MET A 84 2.43 8.34 -12.70
N VAL A 85 3.50 7.59 -13.01
CA VAL A 85 3.79 6.29 -12.37
C VAL A 85 3.91 6.44 -10.86
N ALA A 86 4.62 7.46 -10.37
CA ALA A 86 4.76 7.72 -8.94
C ALA A 86 3.41 7.99 -8.27
N ALA A 87 2.57 8.84 -8.87
CA ALA A 87 1.23 9.14 -8.36
C ALA A 87 0.32 7.90 -8.35
N PHE A 88 0.30 7.11 -9.44
CA PHE A 88 -0.45 5.86 -9.51
C PHE A 88 0.04 4.84 -8.49
N HIS A 89 1.35 4.75 -8.26
CA HIS A 89 1.91 3.86 -7.26
C HIS A 89 1.41 4.19 -5.85
N VAL A 90 1.32 5.48 -5.50
CA VAL A 90 0.75 5.91 -4.21
C VAL A 90 -0.70 5.45 -4.06
N LEU A 91 -1.52 5.60 -5.11
CA LEU A 91 -2.92 5.16 -5.11
C LEU A 91 -3.06 3.64 -4.90
N ILE A 92 -2.25 2.85 -5.62
CA ILE A 92 -2.25 1.38 -5.48
C ILE A 92 -1.84 1.00 -4.06
N MET A 93 -0.81 1.63 -3.50
CA MET A 93 -0.35 1.33 -2.15
C MET A 93 -1.41 1.70 -1.11
N GLY A 94 -2.09 2.83 -1.26
CA GLY A 94 -3.23 3.19 -0.42
C GLY A 94 -4.34 2.12 -0.46
N ALA A 95 -4.72 1.66 -1.66
CA ALA A 95 -5.73 0.62 -1.82
C ALA A 95 -5.31 -0.73 -1.20
N VAL A 96 -4.06 -1.14 -1.39
CA VAL A 96 -3.51 -2.37 -0.81
C VAL A 96 -3.50 -2.31 0.71
N LEU A 97 -3.05 -1.19 1.28
CA LEU A 97 -2.94 -1.01 2.74
C LEU A 97 -4.31 -1.01 3.42
N THR A 98 -5.29 -0.27 2.89
CA THR A 98 -6.67 -0.29 3.40
C THR A 98 -7.26 -1.70 3.34
N ARG A 99 -6.98 -2.45 2.27
CA ARG A 99 -7.54 -3.80 2.11
C ARG A 99 -6.86 -4.85 2.99
N ASN A 100 -5.59 -4.66 3.35
CA ASN A 100 -4.92 -5.52 4.33
C ASN A 100 -5.64 -5.51 5.68
N GLN A 101 -6.27 -4.39 6.06
CA GLN A 101 -7.09 -4.32 7.27
C GLN A 101 -8.36 -5.18 7.14
N SER A 102 -9.06 -5.10 6.00
CA SER A 102 -10.23 -5.96 5.70
C SER A 102 -9.86 -7.44 5.79
N ILE A 103 -8.79 -7.84 5.10
CA ILE A 103 -8.27 -9.22 5.11
C ILE A 103 -7.98 -9.67 6.53
N ARG A 104 -7.35 -8.83 7.36
CA ARG A 104 -7.06 -9.18 8.76
C ARG A 104 -8.34 -9.43 9.57
N ILE A 105 -9.37 -8.61 9.40
CA ILE A 105 -10.66 -8.80 10.10
C ILE A 105 -11.31 -10.12 9.66
N LEU A 106 -11.30 -10.40 8.35
CA LEU A 106 -11.84 -11.64 7.80
C LEU A 106 -11.06 -12.87 8.30
N GLU A 107 -9.74 -12.81 8.36
CA GLU A 107 -8.89 -13.89 8.88
C GLU A 107 -9.24 -14.24 10.33
N VAL A 108 -9.39 -13.23 11.20
CA VAL A 108 -9.76 -13.45 12.61
C VAL A 108 -11.14 -14.07 12.73
N ARG A 109 -12.12 -13.58 11.94
CA ARG A 109 -13.49 -14.11 11.92
C ARG A 109 -13.56 -15.54 11.39
N LEU A 110 -12.81 -15.84 10.34
CA LEU A 110 -12.78 -17.17 9.75
C LEU A 110 -12.04 -18.16 10.65
N HIS A 111 -10.98 -17.71 11.33
CA HIS A 111 -10.26 -18.51 12.32
C HIS A 111 -11.17 -18.88 13.50
N SER A 112 -11.90 -17.93 14.08
CA SER A 112 -12.80 -18.20 15.22
C SER A 112 -14.01 -19.08 14.84
N ALA A 113 -14.45 -19.05 13.59
CA ALA A 113 -15.56 -19.85 13.10
C ALA A 113 -15.19 -21.30 12.71
N THR A 114 -13.89 -21.64 12.71
CA THR A 114 -13.40 -22.97 12.30
C THR A 114 -12.86 -23.78 13.48
N LYS A 115 -12.48 -25.03 13.25
CA LYS A 115 -11.80 -25.88 14.25
C LYS A 115 -10.31 -25.59 14.38
N LEU A 116 -9.77 -24.63 13.63
CA LEU A 116 -8.35 -24.27 13.66
C LEU A 116 -7.83 -23.85 15.05
N PRO A 117 -8.57 -23.09 15.87
CA PRO A 117 -8.15 -22.80 17.23
C PRO A 117 -8.00 -24.07 18.09
N MET A 118 -8.88 -25.06 17.89
CA MET A 118 -8.83 -26.34 18.62
C MET A 118 -7.66 -27.23 18.21
N LEU A 119 -7.13 -27.03 17.00
CA LEU A 119 -5.94 -27.69 16.49
C LEU A 119 -4.64 -26.96 16.90
N GLY A 120 -4.75 -25.90 17.70
CA GLY A 120 -3.61 -25.12 18.18
C GLY A 120 -2.99 -24.19 17.13
N VAL A 121 -3.61 -24.03 15.96
CA VAL A 121 -3.14 -23.09 14.93
C VAL A 121 -3.56 -21.69 15.34
N ALA A 122 -2.61 -20.78 15.49
CA ALA A 122 -2.92 -19.40 15.86
C ALA A 122 -3.30 -18.55 14.65
N SER A 123 -4.15 -17.54 14.85
CA SER A 123 -4.59 -16.61 13.78
C SER A 123 -3.41 -15.92 13.07
N HIS A 124 -2.30 -15.69 13.79
CA HIS A 124 -1.09 -15.08 13.24
C HIS A 124 -0.24 -16.00 12.34
N GLU A 125 -0.51 -17.30 12.37
CA GLU A 125 0.18 -18.31 11.54
C GLU A 125 -0.49 -18.51 10.19
N LEU A 126 -1.70 -17.95 10.01
CA LEU A 126 -2.47 -18.01 8.78
C LEU A 126 -1.93 -17.03 7.71
N GLY A 127 -2.12 -17.40 6.44
CA GLY A 127 -1.37 -16.90 5.29
C GLY A 127 -1.17 -15.39 5.19
N GLY A 128 -2.20 -14.56 5.36
CA GLY A 128 -2.08 -13.11 5.28
C GLY A 128 -1.43 -12.50 6.53
N ALA A 129 -1.64 -13.06 7.72
CA ALA A 129 -0.96 -12.64 8.94
C ALA A 129 0.56 -12.89 8.90
N ARG A 130 0.96 -14.02 8.32
CA ARG A 130 2.37 -14.32 8.08
C ARG A 130 2.96 -13.46 6.96
N ALA A 131 2.21 -13.21 5.89
CA ALA A 131 2.64 -12.30 4.81
C ALA A 131 2.86 -10.87 5.32
N ARG A 132 2.04 -10.39 6.27
CA ARG A 132 2.22 -9.09 6.93
C ARG A 132 3.56 -8.96 7.66
N GLN A 133 4.16 -10.03 8.18
CA GLN A 133 5.51 -9.95 8.78
C GLN A 133 6.60 -9.59 7.77
N VAL A 134 6.35 -9.86 6.48
CA VAL A 134 7.26 -9.55 5.37
C VAL A 134 6.88 -8.22 4.70
N MET A 135 5.60 -7.83 4.71
CA MET A 135 5.12 -6.63 4.03
C MET A 135 4.99 -5.39 4.93
N ASP A 136 4.67 -5.53 6.21
CA ASP A 136 4.46 -4.39 7.10
C ASP A 136 5.80 -3.82 7.54
N LEU A 137 6.03 -2.53 7.25
CA LEU A 137 7.32 -1.89 7.47
C LEU A 137 7.78 -2.02 8.92
N ASP A 138 6.89 -1.91 9.91
CA ASP A 138 7.25 -2.00 11.33
C ASP A 138 7.73 -3.40 11.74
N ARG A 139 7.12 -4.45 11.16
CA ARG A 139 7.33 -5.86 11.52
C ARG A 139 8.39 -6.55 10.68
N GLN A 140 8.83 -5.94 9.58
CA GLN A 140 9.86 -6.49 8.70
C GLN A 140 11.18 -6.74 9.44
N PRO A 141 11.86 -7.87 9.19
CA PRO A 141 13.24 -8.07 9.60
C PRO A 141 14.14 -7.00 8.98
N ILE A 142 15.22 -6.64 9.69
CA ILE A 142 16.06 -5.49 9.33
C ILE A 142 16.62 -5.55 7.91
N LEU A 143 16.92 -6.76 7.41
CA LEU A 143 17.38 -6.98 6.04
C LEU A 143 16.33 -6.55 5.00
N LEU A 144 15.05 -6.83 5.24
CA LEU A 144 13.96 -6.40 4.35
C LEU A 144 13.69 -4.90 4.48
N LYS A 145 13.83 -4.32 5.68
CA LYS A 145 13.76 -2.86 5.87
C LYS A 145 14.84 -2.14 5.05
N VAL A 146 16.07 -2.64 5.09
CA VAL A 146 17.19 -2.09 4.30
C VAL A 146 16.90 -2.23 2.81
N GLN A 147 16.41 -3.38 2.34
CA GLN A 147 16.03 -3.57 0.94
C GLN A 147 14.92 -2.60 0.50
N THR A 148 13.89 -2.43 1.34
CA THR A 148 12.81 -1.47 1.11
C THR A 148 13.37 -0.04 1.01
N LEU A 149 14.23 0.36 1.95
CA LEU A 149 14.89 1.66 1.94
C LEU A 149 15.71 1.88 0.66
N VAL A 150 16.55 0.91 0.28
CA VAL A 150 17.37 0.98 -0.95
C VAL A 150 16.48 1.12 -2.18
N THR A 151 15.37 0.38 -2.23
CA THR A 151 14.44 0.42 -3.36
C THR A 151 13.76 1.79 -3.48
N TYR A 152 13.18 2.30 -2.40
CA TYR A 152 12.51 3.61 -2.40
C TYR A 152 13.49 4.77 -2.60
N MET A 153 14.69 4.68 -2.02
CA MET A 153 15.75 5.65 -2.25
C MET A 153 16.19 5.66 -3.71
N GLY A 154 16.40 4.49 -4.31
CA GLY A 154 16.76 4.36 -5.73
C GLY A 154 15.69 4.94 -6.65
N ILE A 155 14.42 4.60 -6.43
CA ILE A 155 13.29 5.16 -7.20
C ILE A 155 13.22 6.68 -7.04
N GLY A 156 13.38 7.19 -5.82
CA GLY A 156 13.42 8.63 -5.55
C GLY A 156 14.57 9.33 -6.27
N CYS A 157 15.79 8.80 -6.15
CA CYS A 157 16.97 9.33 -6.84
C CYS A 157 16.78 9.37 -8.37
N VAL A 158 16.19 8.33 -8.96
CA VAL A 158 15.89 8.29 -10.39
C VAL A 158 14.84 9.33 -10.75
N LEU A 159 13.71 9.38 -10.05
CA LEU A 159 12.62 10.33 -10.32
C LEU A 159 13.11 11.78 -10.21
N PHE A 160 13.70 12.15 -9.09
CA PHE A 160 14.16 13.52 -8.83
C PHE A 160 15.38 13.87 -9.67
N GLY A 161 16.36 12.96 -9.77
CA GLY A 161 17.58 13.18 -10.55
C GLY A 161 17.28 13.37 -12.04
N PHE A 162 16.44 12.51 -12.61
CA PHE A 162 16.01 12.63 -14.00
C PHE A 162 15.19 13.92 -14.24
N THR A 163 14.28 14.25 -13.31
CA THR A 163 13.50 15.51 -13.39
C THR A 163 14.41 16.74 -13.36
N ALA A 164 15.31 16.81 -12.38
CA ALA A 164 16.24 17.92 -12.24
C ALA A 164 17.16 18.05 -13.46
N TYR A 165 17.67 16.93 -13.97
CA TYR A 165 18.51 16.91 -15.16
C TYR A 165 17.76 17.37 -16.41
N ALA A 166 16.51 16.93 -16.62
CA ALA A 166 15.69 17.35 -17.76
C ALA A 166 15.40 18.86 -17.72
N VAL A 167 15.06 19.40 -16.55
CA VAL A 167 14.82 20.83 -16.34
C VAL A 167 16.12 21.64 -16.55
N TRP A 168 17.24 21.17 -15.98
CA TRP A 168 18.54 21.81 -16.12
C TRP A 168 19.02 21.82 -17.58
N ASN A 169 18.91 20.69 -18.28
CA ASN A 169 19.23 20.58 -19.71
C ASN A 169 18.40 21.56 -20.55
N THR A 170 17.10 21.69 -20.24
CA THR A 170 16.20 22.63 -20.92
C THR A 170 16.67 24.08 -20.74
N TRP A 171 17.01 24.45 -19.50
CA TRP A 171 17.52 25.79 -19.20
C TRP A 171 18.83 26.08 -19.93
N HIS A 172 19.78 25.15 -19.87
CA HIS A 172 21.15 25.37 -20.35
C HIS A 172 21.28 25.33 -21.87
N HIS A 173 20.52 24.46 -22.56
CA HIS A 173 20.65 24.28 -24.01
C HIS A 173 19.63 25.08 -24.83
N HIS A 174 18.46 25.39 -24.25
CA HIS A 174 17.38 26.06 -24.99
C HIS A 174 17.06 27.47 -24.49
N GLY A 175 17.53 27.87 -23.30
CA GLY A 175 17.28 29.20 -22.74
C GLY A 175 15.80 29.47 -22.42
N TRP A 176 14.99 28.41 -22.25
CA TRP A 176 13.54 28.50 -22.03
C TRP A 176 13.18 28.81 -20.57
N ASP A 177 13.52 30.00 -20.10
CA ASP A 177 13.35 30.40 -18.69
C ASP A 177 11.91 30.29 -18.19
N ALA A 178 10.92 30.68 -19.00
CA ALA A 178 9.51 30.62 -18.60
C ALA A 178 9.05 29.18 -18.38
N GLN A 179 9.39 28.28 -19.31
CA GLN A 179 9.05 26.86 -19.26
C GLN A 179 9.73 26.16 -18.09
N VAL A 180 11.00 26.50 -17.82
CA VAL A 180 11.76 25.99 -16.67
C VAL A 180 11.09 26.39 -15.36
N ARG A 181 10.66 27.65 -15.21
CA ARG A 181 9.95 28.12 -14.01
C ARG A 181 8.60 27.44 -13.83
N ILE A 182 7.81 27.33 -14.90
CA ILE A 182 6.52 26.63 -14.88
C ILE A 182 6.72 25.18 -14.47
N ALA A 183 7.70 24.48 -15.07
CA ALA A 183 7.98 23.09 -14.76
C ALA A 183 8.52 22.90 -13.34
N ALA A 184 9.40 23.77 -12.87
CA ALA A 184 9.87 23.73 -11.49
C ALA A 184 8.71 23.87 -10.51
N GLY A 185 7.78 24.79 -10.76
CA GLY A 185 6.56 24.94 -9.96
C GLY A 185 5.67 23.70 -10.02
N ALA A 186 5.43 23.16 -11.23
CA ALA A 186 4.60 21.98 -11.43
C ALA A 186 5.18 20.74 -10.74
N TYR A 187 6.48 20.48 -10.91
CA TYR A 187 7.14 19.34 -10.28
C TYR A 187 7.27 19.48 -8.77
N SER A 188 7.49 20.69 -8.24
CA SER A 188 7.46 20.93 -6.80
C SER A 188 6.07 20.67 -6.23
N THR A 189 5.02 21.11 -6.92
CA THR A 189 3.62 20.84 -6.53
C THR A 189 3.32 19.34 -6.58
N ALA A 190 3.72 18.65 -7.65
CA ALA A 190 3.56 17.20 -7.77
C ALA A 190 4.29 16.45 -6.65
N SER A 191 5.53 16.87 -6.32
CA SER A 191 6.32 16.32 -5.21
C SER A 191 5.59 16.48 -3.89
N ALA A 192 5.08 17.68 -3.60
CA ALA A 192 4.35 17.98 -2.38
C ALA A 192 3.07 17.14 -2.26
N LEU A 193 2.31 17.00 -3.35
CA LEU A 193 1.08 16.20 -3.37
C LEU A 193 1.37 14.70 -3.18
N VAL A 194 2.39 14.16 -3.85
CA VAL A 194 2.80 12.76 -3.71
C VAL A 194 3.27 12.48 -2.28
N LEU A 195 4.08 13.38 -1.71
CA LEU A 195 4.55 13.24 -0.33
C LEU A 195 3.40 13.34 0.68
N ALA A 196 2.51 14.32 0.51
CA ALA A 196 1.33 14.49 1.36
C ALA A 196 0.41 13.26 1.31
N ALA A 197 0.23 12.67 0.12
CA ALA A 197 -0.55 11.44 -0.05
C ALA A 197 0.10 10.25 0.67
N TRP A 198 1.43 10.10 0.58
CA TRP A 198 2.16 9.08 1.35
C TRP A 198 2.02 9.27 2.86
N ILE A 199 2.22 10.49 3.36
CA ILE A 199 2.05 10.80 4.78
C ILE A 199 0.65 10.43 5.24
N ARG A 200 -0.38 10.82 4.48
CA ARG A 200 -1.76 10.50 4.81
C ARG A 200 -2.03 9.00 4.86
N ILE A 201 -1.47 8.24 3.92
CA ILE A 201 -1.58 6.76 3.91
C ILE A 201 -0.93 6.15 5.16
N LEU A 202 0.25 6.63 5.54
CA LEU A 202 0.94 6.14 6.75
C LEU A 202 0.15 6.46 8.02
N LEU A 203 -0.45 7.64 8.12
CA LEU A 203 -1.30 8.01 9.25
C LEU A 203 -2.57 7.13 9.35
N TYR A 204 -3.16 6.73 8.22
CA TYR A 204 -4.30 5.79 8.24
C TYR A 204 -3.94 4.40 8.79
N LEU A 205 -2.66 4.00 8.77
CA LEU A 205 -2.22 2.73 9.34
C LEU A 205 -2.15 2.75 10.86
N GLU A 206 -2.02 3.94 11.47
CA GLU A 206 -1.91 4.10 12.91
C GLU A 206 -3.27 4.03 13.63
N GLU A 207 -4.40 4.09 12.90
CA GLU A 207 -5.72 3.93 13.51
C GLU A 207 -5.87 2.50 14.07
N PRO A 208 -6.02 2.36 15.40
CA PRO A 208 -6.16 1.05 16.02
C PRO A 208 -7.48 0.42 15.55
N LEU A 209 -7.44 -0.88 15.27
CA LEU A 209 -8.64 -1.66 15.00
C LEU A 209 -9.68 -1.43 16.10
N PRO A 210 -10.99 -1.44 15.79
CA PRO A 210 -12.01 -1.33 16.82
C PRO A 210 -11.82 -2.45 17.86
N ALA A 211 -12.12 -2.16 19.14
CA ALA A 211 -11.75 -3.01 20.28
C ALA A 211 -12.17 -4.49 20.13
N TRP A 212 -13.27 -4.77 19.42
CA TRP A 212 -13.74 -6.14 19.15
C TRP A 212 -12.88 -6.92 18.14
N ALA A 213 -12.11 -6.24 17.30
CA ALA A 213 -11.18 -6.84 16.33
C ALA A 213 -9.74 -6.94 16.87
N GLN A 214 -9.49 -6.47 18.10
CA GLN A 214 -8.23 -6.63 18.82
C GLN A 214 -8.18 -7.90 19.68
N LEU A 215 -9.25 -8.71 19.69
CA LEU A 215 -9.29 -9.96 20.42
C LEU A 215 -8.34 -11.00 19.78
N PRO A 216 -7.61 -11.78 20.60
CA PRO A 216 -6.59 -12.73 20.15
C PRO A 216 -7.14 -13.85 19.26
#